data_AF-A0A815XCZ3-F1
#
_entry.id   AF-A0A815XCZ3-F1
#
_cell.length_a   1.000
_cell.length_b   1.000
_cell.length_c   1.000
_cell.angle_alpha   90.00
_cell.angle_beta   90.00
_cell.angle_gamma   90.00
#
_symmetry.space_group_name_H-M   'P 1'
#
loop_
_entity.id
_entity.type
_entity.pdbx_description
1 polymer ?
#
loop_
_entity_poly.entity_id
_entity_poly.type
_entity_poly.pdbx_seq_one_letter_code
_entity_poly.pdbx_strand_id
1 'polypeptide(L)'
;MALDDARPTLTPCRDSVYCLQQNSSKHTKQFSHPCPFSELCTRKAKEPHLTHERHNVLKCAKDKYCSNKNDPVHRANYRHTNLPDYLIPCRRQSNCPDRSLKHREKYFHGETLPLIIKK
;
A
#
# COMPACT_ATOMS: atom_id res chain seq x y z
N MET A 1 -11.18 19.97 -29.73
CA MET A 1 -11.77 19.88 -28.38
C MET A 1 -11.41 18.51 -27.83
N ALA A 2 -10.51 18.46 -26.84
CA ALA A 2 -10.08 17.18 -26.25
C ALA A 2 -11.25 16.61 -25.44
N LEU A 3 -11.69 15.41 -25.79
CA LEU A 3 -12.57 14.62 -24.96
C LEU A 3 -11.76 14.25 -23.72
N ASP A 4 -12.08 14.88 -22.60
CA ASP A 4 -11.61 14.46 -21.29
C ASP A 4 -12.15 13.03 -21.10
N ASP A 5 -11.25 12.06 -21.22
CA ASP A 5 -11.51 10.62 -21.06
C ASP A 5 -11.85 10.40 -19.59
N ALA A 6 -13.10 10.68 -19.23
CA ALA A 6 -13.65 10.53 -17.89
C ALA A 6 -13.75 9.03 -17.57
N ARG A 7 -12.60 8.41 -17.30
CA ARG A 7 -12.54 7.09 -16.68
C ARG A 7 -13.40 7.14 -15.42
N PRO A 8 -14.33 6.18 -15.24
CA PRO A 8 -15.11 6.13 -14.02
C PRO A 8 -14.16 6.05 -12.85
N THR A 9 -14.17 7.09 -12.02
CA THR A 9 -13.31 7.19 -10.84
C THR A 9 -13.81 6.13 -9.87
N LEU A 10 -13.06 5.05 -9.71
CA LEU A 10 -13.45 3.96 -8.81
C LEU A 10 -13.59 4.50 -7.39
N THR A 11 -14.67 4.12 -6.72
CA THR A 11 -14.93 4.51 -5.34
C THR A 11 -13.77 4.08 -4.44
N PRO A 12 -13.20 4.95 -3.59
CA PRO A 12 -12.17 4.55 -2.63
C PRO A 12 -12.66 3.41 -1.74
N CYS A 13 -11.87 2.36 -1.59
CA CYS A 13 -12.20 1.28 -0.68
C CYS A 13 -12.23 1.78 0.76
N ARG A 14 -13.32 1.51 1.48
CA ARG A 14 -13.48 1.88 2.89
C ARG A 14 -12.37 1.33 3.79
N ASP A 15 -11.93 0.10 3.53
CA ASP A 15 -10.87 -0.54 4.30
C ASP A 15 -9.47 -0.07 3.89
N SER A 16 -9.35 0.67 2.78
CA SER A 16 -8.09 1.24 2.29
C SER A 16 -6.95 0.21 2.33
N VAL A 17 -5.82 0.53 2.95
CA VAL A 17 -4.66 -0.37 3.10
C VAL A 17 -4.94 -1.64 3.89
N TYR A 18 -6.02 -1.70 4.67
CA TYR A 18 -6.42 -2.89 5.44
C TYR A 18 -7.26 -3.86 4.63
N CYS A 19 -7.65 -3.50 3.40
CA CYS A 19 -8.50 -4.34 2.58
C CYS A 19 -7.80 -5.65 2.17
N LEU A 20 -8.28 -6.78 2.70
CA LEU A 20 -7.81 -8.13 2.35
C LEU A 20 -8.10 -8.52 0.88
N GLN A 21 -9.00 -7.77 0.24
CA GLN A 21 -9.44 -7.98 -1.15
C GLN A 21 -8.80 -6.99 -2.14
N GLN A 22 -7.83 -6.17 -1.72
CA GLN A 22 -7.23 -5.16 -2.60
C GLN A 22 -6.55 -5.71 -3.87
N ASN A 23 -6.20 -7.01 -3.88
CA ASN A 23 -5.66 -7.71 -5.05
C ASN A 23 -6.67 -8.66 -5.72
N SER A 24 -7.96 -8.57 -5.37
CA SER A 24 -9.02 -9.38 -5.97
C SER A 24 -9.56 -8.70 -7.22
N SER A 25 -9.49 -9.38 -8.36
CA SER A 25 -9.95 -8.83 -9.65
C SER A 25 -11.42 -8.43 -9.66
N LYS A 26 -12.27 -9.01 -8.81
CA LYS A 26 -13.67 -8.59 -8.67
C LYS A 26 -13.78 -7.28 -7.89
N HIS A 27 -12.97 -7.13 -6.85
CA HIS A 27 -12.97 -5.97 -5.94
C HIS A 27 -12.35 -4.74 -6.61
N THR A 28 -11.23 -4.91 -7.30
CA THR A 28 -10.52 -3.82 -7.98
C THR A 28 -11.21 -3.27 -9.22
N LYS A 29 -12.30 -3.91 -9.68
CA LYS A 29 -13.20 -3.36 -10.71
C LYS A 29 -14.15 -2.30 -10.16
N GLN A 30 -14.36 -2.28 -8.84
CA GLN A 30 -15.34 -1.41 -8.19
C GLN A 30 -14.67 -0.39 -7.27
N PHE A 31 -13.56 -0.79 -6.63
CA PHE A 31 -12.92 0.01 -5.60
C PHE A 31 -11.47 0.33 -5.91
N SER A 32 -11.07 1.57 -5.61
CA SER A 32 -9.69 2.01 -5.65
C SER A 32 -8.97 1.85 -4.31
N HIS A 33 -7.64 1.70 -4.35
CA HIS A 33 -6.79 1.57 -3.16
C HIS A 33 -5.53 2.42 -3.31
N PRO A 34 -4.88 2.83 -2.21
CA PRO A 34 -3.55 3.44 -2.27
C PRO A 34 -2.54 2.51 -2.94
N CYS A 35 -1.76 3.02 -3.88
CA CYS A 35 -0.65 2.30 -4.48
C CYS A 35 0.42 2.04 -3.41
N PRO A 36 0.96 0.81 -3.29
CA PRO A 36 2.06 0.52 -2.38
C PRO A 36 3.33 1.35 -2.62
N PHE A 37 3.46 2.01 -3.77
CA PHE A 37 4.61 2.87 -4.10
C PHE A 37 4.23 4.34 -4.29
N SER A 38 2.99 4.72 -3.96
CA SER A 38 2.55 6.12 -3.91
C SER A 38 2.91 6.90 -5.18
N GLU A 39 3.48 8.09 -5.03
CA GLU A 39 3.92 8.93 -6.14
C GLU A 39 5.07 8.32 -6.96
N LEU A 40 5.84 7.38 -6.38
CA LEU A 40 7.03 6.74 -6.96
C LEU A 40 6.69 5.53 -7.84
N CYS A 41 5.42 5.13 -7.91
CA CYS A 41 5.02 4.01 -8.76
C CYS A 41 5.33 4.29 -10.23
N THR A 42 6.10 3.41 -10.86
CA THR A 42 6.44 3.50 -12.29
C THR A 42 5.40 2.81 -13.19
N ARG A 43 4.42 2.11 -12.61
CA ARG A 43 3.43 1.29 -13.31
C ARG A 43 2.02 1.89 -13.29
N LYS A 44 1.87 3.20 -13.09
CA LYS A 44 0.58 3.89 -12.90
C LYS A 44 -0.46 3.54 -13.98
N ALA A 45 -0.04 3.55 -15.24
CA ALA A 45 -0.92 3.26 -16.38
C ALA A 45 -1.47 1.82 -16.41
N LYS A 46 -0.77 0.87 -15.76
CA LYS A 46 -1.15 -0.56 -15.73
C LYS A 46 -2.08 -0.92 -14.57
N GLU A 47 -2.15 -0.07 -13.56
CA GLU A 47 -2.85 -0.33 -12.29
C GLU A 47 -3.88 0.77 -12.01
N PRO A 48 -4.93 0.88 -12.84
CA PRO A 48 -5.85 2.02 -12.77
C PRO A 48 -6.76 2.03 -11.54
N HIS A 49 -6.79 0.93 -10.80
CA HIS A 49 -7.48 0.81 -9.53
C HIS A 49 -6.62 1.30 -8.36
N LEU A 50 -5.37 1.73 -8.60
CA LEU A 50 -4.51 2.27 -7.58
C LEU A 50 -4.46 3.80 -7.66
N THR A 51 -4.60 4.46 -6.51
CA THR A 51 -4.34 5.89 -6.35
C THR A 51 -2.86 6.10 -6.07
N HIS A 52 -2.28 7.13 -6.68
CA HIS A 52 -0.84 7.39 -6.62
C HIS A 52 -0.55 8.70 -5.86
N GLU A 53 -1.34 8.95 -4.83
CA GLU A 53 -1.20 10.10 -3.95
C GLU A 53 0.14 10.08 -3.22
N ARG A 54 0.65 11.26 -2.88
CA ARG A 54 1.94 11.40 -2.22
C ARG A 54 1.89 10.84 -0.80
N HIS A 55 2.78 9.91 -0.46
CA HIS A 55 2.93 9.46 0.93
C HIS A 55 3.88 10.41 1.69
N ASN A 56 3.28 11.36 2.43
CA ASN A 56 3.98 12.44 3.14
C ASN A 56 4.65 11.97 4.44
N VAL A 57 5.48 10.94 4.35
CA VAL A 57 6.30 10.44 5.46
C VAL A 57 7.79 10.68 5.18
N LEU A 58 8.59 10.69 6.24
CA LEU A 58 10.02 10.92 6.13
C LEU A 58 10.74 9.68 5.59
N LYS A 59 11.79 9.90 4.79
CA LYS A 59 12.72 8.81 4.46
C LYS A 59 13.43 8.35 5.73
N CYS A 60 13.47 7.05 5.98
CA CYS A 60 14.20 6.50 7.11
C CYS A 60 15.69 6.87 7.01
N ALA A 61 16.26 7.43 8.07
CA ALA A 61 17.67 7.82 8.11
C ALA A 61 18.64 6.65 7.86
N LYS A 62 18.26 5.44 8.31
CA LYS A 62 19.07 4.22 8.12
C LYS A 62 18.81 3.53 6.77
N ASP A 63 17.77 3.92 6.03
CA ASP A 63 17.38 3.43 4.71
C ASP A 63 17.67 1.92 4.49
N LYS A 64 18.69 1.58 3.69
CA LYS A 64 19.09 0.19 3.37
C LYS A 64 19.57 -0.63 4.56
N TYR A 65 20.10 0.02 5.59
CA TYR A 65 20.66 -0.59 6.80
C TYR A 65 19.69 -0.58 7.99
N CYS A 66 18.43 -0.24 7.76
CA CYS A 66 17.43 -0.22 8.82
C CYS A 66 17.06 -1.63 9.26
N SER A 67 17.21 -1.90 10.56
CA SER A 67 16.77 -3.12 11.22
C SER A 67 15.24 -3.29 11.23
N ASN A 68 14.50 -2.19 11.14
CA ASN A 68 13.04 -2.15 11.31
C ASN A 68 12.29 -2.18 9.98
N LYS A 69 12.96 -2.50 8.85
CA LYS A 69 12.33 -2.53 7.53
C LYS A 69 11.20 -3.55 7.37
N ASN A 70 11.10 -4.51 8.29
CA ASN A 70 10.06 -5.56 8.34
C ASN A 70 8.98 -5.27 9.39
N ASP A 71 9.11 -4.15 10.10
CA ASP A 71 8.11 -3.71 11.05
C ASP A 71 7.05 -2.87 10.30
N PRO A 72 5.79 -3.35 10.24
CA PRO A 72 4.75 -2.70 9.46
C PRO A 72 4.43 -1.28 9.95
N VAL A 73 4.51 -1.05 11.27
CA VAL A 73 4.25 0.27 11.88
C VAL A 73 5.35 1.27 11.53
N HIS A 74 6.62 0.85 11.59
CA HIS A 74 7.77 1.62 11.11
C HIS A 74 7.62 1.96 9.63
N ARG A 75 7.21 0.98 8.81
CA ARG A 75 7.04 1.16 7.36
C ARG A 75 5.89 2.09 7.00
N ALA A 76 4.87 2.19 7.82
CA ALA A 76 3.81 3.18 7.68
C ALA A 76 4.24 4.61 8.08
N ASN A 77 5.30 4.78 8.88
CA ASN A 77 5.81 6.09 9.30
C ASN A 77 7.07 6.54 8.54
N TYR A 78 7.79 5.60 7.93
CA TYR A 78 9.07 5.85 7.29
C TYR A 78 9.20 5.08 5.99
N ARG A 79 9.58 5.83 4.95
CA ARG A 79 9.79 5.29 3.61
C ARG A 79 11.24 4.84 3.40
N HIS A 80 11.39 3.81 2.58
CA HIS A 80 12.66 3.16 2.28
C HIS A 80 12.87 3.05 0.77
N THR A 81 14.11 3.20 0.31
CA THR A 81 14.46 3.02 -1.10
C THR A 81 14.14 1.59 -1.56
N ASN A 82 13.52 1.45 -2.74
CA ASN A 82 13.16 0.17 -3.38
C ASN A 82 12.21 -0.73 -2.58
N LEU A 83 11.52 -0.19 -1.58
CA LEU A 83 10.53 -0.93 -0.80
C LEU A 83 9.20 -0.16 -0.84
N PRO A 84 8.06 -0.86 -0.73
CA PRO A 84 6.76 -0.21 -0.77
C PRO A 84 6.55 0.71 0.44
N ASP A 85 5.93 1.87 0.21
CA ASP A 85 5.47 2.80 1.23
C ASP A 85 4.41 2.18 2.16
N TYR A 86 3.53 1.34 1.61
CA TYR A 86 2.50 0.62 2.36
C TYR A 86 2.66 -0.88 2.18
N LEU A 87 2.50 -1.64 3.26
CA LEU A 87 2.47 -3.11 3.18
C LEU A 87 1.06 -3.58 2.83
N ILE A 88 0.98 -4.70 2.13
CA ILE A 88 -0.28 -5.34 1.75
C ILE A 88 -0.78 -6.18 2.93
N PRO A 89 -2.07 -6.18 3.29
CA PRO A 89 -2.59 -7.02 4.35
C PRO A 89 -2.53 -8.47 3.89
N CYS A 90 -1.84 -9.31 4.65
CA CYS A 90 -1.78 -10.74 4.42
C CYS A 90 -3.17 -11.34 4.55
N ARG A 91 -3.66 -12.08 3.56
CA ARG A 91 -4.99 -12.73 3.63
C ARG A 91 -5.15 -13.69 4.81
N ARG A 92 -4.05 -14.24 5.33
CA ARG A 92 -4.05 -15.15 6.49
C ARG A 92 -3.90 -14.43 7.83
N GLN A 93 -3.60 -13.14 7.85
CA GLN A 93 -3.50 -12.30 9.06
C GLN A 93 -2.71 -13.01 10.19
N SER A 94 -3.22 -13.03 11.41
CA SER A 94 -2.62 -13.71 12.56
C SER A 94 -2.33 -15.20 12.33
N ASN A 95 -3.09 -15.86 11.45
CA ASN A 95 -2.95 -17.27 11.10
C ASN A 95 -1.93 -17.51 9.95
N CYS A 96 -1.15 -16.50 9.54
CA CYS A 96 -0.13 -16.70 8.52
C CYS A 96 1.02 -17.57 9.06
N PRO A 97 1.29 -18.75 8.45
CA PRO A 97 2.41 -19.60 8.83
C PRO A 97 3.77 -19.05 8.35
N ASP A 98 3.76 -18.19 7.32
CA ASP A 98 4.98 -17.55 6.84
C ASP A 98 5.27 -16.28 7.64
N ARG A 99 6.31 -16.34 8.46
CA ARG A 99 6.83 -15.21 9.25
C ARG A 99 8.23 -14.79 8.79
N SER A 100 8.66 -15.23 7.62
CA SER A 100 9.97 -14.90 7.06
C SER A 100 10.11 -13.39 6.83
N LEU A 101 11.35 -12.89 6.88
CA LEU A 101 11.64 -11.48 6.66
C LEU A 101 11.14 -11.02 5.28
N LYS A 102 11.37 -11.83 4.24
CA LYS A 102 10.93 -11.55 2.86
C LYS A 102 9.42 -11.37 2.73
N HIS A 103 8.64 -12.14 3.49
CA HIS A 103 7.19 -11.98 3.55
C HIS A 103 6.80 -10.68 4.26
N ARG A 104 7.44 -10.39 5.40
CA ARG A 104 7.19 -9.18 6.20
C ARG A 104 7.68 -7.88 5.54
N GLU A 105 8.54 -7.95 4.53
CA GLU A 105 8.89 -6.79 3.68
C GLU A 105 7.74 -6.32 2.78
N LYS A 106 6.73 -7.18 2.57
CA LYS A 106 5.60 -6.95 1.66
C LYS A 106 4.26 -6.98 2.35
N TYR A 107 4.11 -7.78 3.41
CA TYR A 107 2.83 -8.04 4.05
C TYR A 107 2.81 -7.72 5.53
N PHE A 108 1.66 -7.23 5.99
CA PHE A 108 1.34 -7.07 7.41
C PHE A 108 0.17 -7.99 7.81
N HIS A 109 0.02 -8.26 9.10
CA HIS A 109 -0.85 -9.30 9.67
C HIS A 109 -1.92 -8.74 10.62
N GLY A 110 -2.32 -7.48 10.41
CA GLY A 110 -3.38 -6.81 11.17
C GLY A 110 -2.86 -5.82 12.21
N GLU A 111 -1.57 -5.51 12.19
CA GLU A 111 -0.99 -4.44 13.01
C GLU A 111 -1.69 -3.11 12.73
N THR A 112 -1.97 -2.35 13.78
CA THR A 112 -2.56 -1.01 13.66
C THR A 112 -1.53 -0.05 13.08
N LEU A 113 -1.71 0.32 11.81
CA LEU A 113 -0.90 1.29 11.11
C LEU A 113 -1.37 2.72 11.44
N PRO A 114 -0.45 3.65 11.72
CA PRO A 114 -0.74 5.05 12.07
C PRO A 114 -1.18 5.88 10.86
N LEU A 115 -1.73 5.23 9.83
CA LEU A 115 -2.16 5.89 8.63
C LEU A 115 -3.23 6.89 8.98
N ILE A 116 -2.89 8.15 8.73
CA ILE A 116 -3.77 9.29 8.89
C ILE A 116 -4.92 9.04 7.92
N ILE A 117 -5.99 8.43 8.43
CA ILE A 117 -7.28 8.42 7.76
C ILE A 117 -7.63 9.90 7.69
N LYS A 118 -7.42 10.53 6.54
CA LYS A 118 -7.98 11.85 6.28
C LYS A 118 -9.50 11.66 6.38
N LYS A 119 -10.05 12.07 7.51
CA LYS A 119 -11.48 12.30 7.68
C LYS A 119 -11.93 13.37 6.68
#